data_AF-A0A1G3Z9F9-F1
#
_entry.id   AF-A0A1G3Z9F9-F1
#
_cell.length_a   1.000
_cell.length_b   1.000
_cell.length_c   1.000
_cell.angle_alpha   90.00
_cell.angle_beta   90.00
_cell.angle_gamma   90.00
#
_symmetry.space_group_name_H-M   'P 1'
#
loop_
_entity.id
_entity.type
_entity.pdbx_description
1 polymer ?
#
loop_
_entity_poly.entity_id
_entity_poly.type
_entity_poly.pdbx_seq_one_letter_code
_entity_poly.pdbx_strand_id
1 'polypeptide(L)'
;MKSKVILTTYGNAVALWHAEKVGRHLLSKTQKCLLWTMPLVTAADRMEHWRVEEGGLFGKELEEALLSERADIAIHFAENIPLVLPDGLDIAGYLPRGDAREVLVKNVYVTRVERIGVNSPRRRAQIQAMFPEAEYVAPRGTLAARLQAVCDGFCDVMITEAWALEALSTRDFPSLTFEFMGPHTLVPSAGQGAIAVECRTRDVDFFRPLLDATTFARVTQERNWLAKQDLADPNSAGIHVDEHGRQFTFLPKRPPVAIRQS
;
A
#
# COMPACT_ATOMS: atom_id res chain seq x y z
N MET A 1 16.00 -29.10 -0.01
CA MET A 1 15.49 -27.88 0.67
C MET A 1 16.62 -26.89 0.80
N LYS A 2 16.45 -25.63 0.35
CA LYS A 2 17.44 -24.58 0.59
C LYS A 2 17.57 -24.33 2.10
N SER A 3 18.79 -24.20 2.60
CA SER A 3 19.10 -23.85 4.01
C SER A 3 18.96 -22.35 4.30
N LYS A 4 18.76 -21.54 3.26
CA LYS A 4 18.67 -20.08 3.30
C LYS A 4 17.66 -19.60 2.28
N VAL A 5 16.89 -18.56 2.64
CA VAL A 5 16.01 -17.81 1.73
C VAL A 5 16.48 -16.36 1.77
N ILE A 6 16.80 -15.82 0.60
CA ILE A 6 17.22 -14.43 0.46
C ILE A 6 15.98 -13.58 0.15
N LEU A 7 15.74 -12.56 0.96
CA LEU A 7 14.63 -11.64 0.83
C LEU A 7 15.14 -10.28 0.39
N THR A 8 14.43 -9.65 -0.54
CA THR A 8 14.66 -8.24 -0.89
C THR A 8 13.41 -7.39 -0.68
N THR A 9 13.62 -6.11 -0.36
CA THR A 9 12.58 -5.12 -0.10
C THR A 9 13.16 -3.71 -0.31
N TYR A 10 12.30 -2.70 -0.30
CA TYR A 10 12.70 -1.29 -0.32
C TYR A 10 13.47 -0.88 0.94
N GLY A 11 14.36 0.10 0.81
CA GLY A 11 15.24 0.54 1.90
C GLY A 11 14.57 1.43 2.96
N ASN A 12 13.33 1.86 2.77
CA ASN A 12 12.65 2.73 3.74
C ASN A 12 12.22 1.97 5.02
N ALA A 13 12.12 2.70 6.12
CA ALA A 13 11.89 2.13 7.45
C ALA A 13 10.61 1.29 7.56
N VAL A 14 9.51 1.72 6.90
CA VAL A 14 8.24 0.97 6.92
C VAL A 14 8.41 -0.36 6.16
N ALA A 15 8.98 -0.33 4.97
CA ALA A 15 9.24 -1.54 4.18
C ALA A 15 10.16 -2.54 4.91
N LEU A 16 11.20 -2.05 5.61
CA LEU A 16 12.08 -2.89 6.43
C LEU A 16 11.35 -3.51 7.62
N TRP A 17 10.51 -2.74 8.32
CA TRP A 17 9.71 -3.23 9.44
C TRP A 17 8.76 -4.37 9.01
N HIS A 18 8.11 -4.21 7.86
CA HIS A 18 7.24 -5.26 7.31
C HIS A 18 8.02 -6.46 6.76
N ALA A 19 9.19 -6.26 6.15
CA ALA A 19 10.06 -7.36 5.73
C ALA A 19 10.54 -8.21 6.91
N GLU A 20 10.80 -7.59 8.07
CA GLU A 20 11.13 -8.32 9.30
C GLU A 20 9.93 -9.18 9.78
N LYS A 21 8.71 -8.65 9.71
CA LYS A 21 7.47 -9.40 10.00
C LYS A 21 7.31 -10.62 9.09
N VAL A 22 7.58 -10.47 7.78
CA VAL A 22 7.61 -11.60 6.83
C VAL A 22 8.68 -12.61 7.21
N GLY A 23 9.88 -12.13 7.53
CA GLY A 23 10.97 -12.94 8.01
C GLY A 23 10.58 -13.84 9.18
N ARG A 24 10.06 -13.23 10.25
CA ARG A 24 9.58 -13.95 11.44
C ARG A 24 8.47 -14.95 11.11
N HIS A 25 7.52 -14.57 10.25
CA HIS A 25 6.44 -15.46 9.82
C HIS A 25 6.99 -16.69 9.10
N LEU A 26 7.83 -16.50 8.08
CA LEU A 26 8.42 -17.61 7.31
C LEU A 26 9.30 -18.49 8.21
N LEU A 27 10.15 -17.91 9.05
CA LEU A 27 10.98 -18.65 10.01
C LEU A 27 10.15 -19.54 10.95
N SER A 28 8.98 -19.06 11.40
CA SER A 28 8.08 -19.84 12.26
C SER A 28 7.50 -21.07 11.55
N LYS A 29 7.40 -21.03 10.23
CA LYS A 29 6.87 -22.11 9.39
C LYS A 29 7.98 -23.02 8.85
N THR A 30 9.18 -22.48 8.65
CA THR A 30 10.34 -23.21 8.15
C THR A 30 11.40 -23.28 9.24
N GLN A 31 11.42 -24.36 10.01
CA GLN A 31 12.37 -24.60 11.12
C GLN A 31 13.88 -24.56 10.76
N LYS A 32 14.24 -24.27 9.49
CA LYS A 32 15.60 -24.46 8.94
C LYS A 32 16.11 -23.32 8.06
N CYS A 33 15.41 -22.20 7.95
CA CYS A 33 15.82 -21.14 7.03
C CYS A 33 16.56 -20.01 7.75
N LEU A 34 17.65 -19.53 7.17
CA LEU A 34 18.22 -18.22 7.50
C LEU A 34 17.63 -17.19 6.54
N LEU A 35 17.05 -16.12 7.09
CA LEU A 35 16.59 -14.99 6.29
C LEU A 35 17.71 -13.97 6.15
N TRP A 36 18.00 -13.55 4.92
CA TRP A 36 18.93 -12.46 4.65
C TRP A 36 18.20 -11.35 3.91
N THR A 37 18.06 -10.19 4.54
CA THR A 37 17.46 -9.01 3.94
C THR A 37 18.52 -8.26 3.15
N MET A 38 18.31 -8.12 1.85
CA MET A 38 19.11 -7.22 1.01
C MET A 38 18.29 -5.93 0.78
N PRO A 39 18.52 -4.86 1.57
CA PRO A 39 17.89 -3.58 1.30
C PRO A 39 18.42 -3.05 -0.04
N LEU A 40 17.51 -2.77 -0.96
CA LEU A 40 17.85 -2.05 -2.19
C LEU A 40 17.53 -0.58 -1.98
N VAL A 41 18.51 0.29 -2.21
CA VAL A 41 18.26 1.72 -2.40
C VAL A 41 17.76 1.87 -3.83
N THR A 42 16.44 1.92 -3.97
CA THR A 42 15.79 2.07 -5.28
C THR A 42 15.86 3.51 -5.76
N ALA A 43 15.56 3.75 -7.04
CA ALA A 43 15.36 5.13 -7.52
C ALA A 43 14.29 5.86 -6.69
N ALA A 44 13.23 5.15 -6.27
CA ALA A 44 12.16 5.67 -5.42
C ALA A 44 12.65 6.10 -4.03
N ASP A 45 13.64 5.42 -3.43
CA ASP A 45 14.22 5.79 -2.14
C ASP A 45 15.12 7.05 -2.23
N ARG A 46 15.55 7.46 -3.44
CA ARG A 46 16.41 8.64 -3.67
C ARG A 46 15.63 9.92 -4.00
N MET A 47 14.32 9.85 -4.22
CA MET A 47 13.52 11.00 -4.66
C MET A 47 12.82 11.70 -3.49
N GLU A 48 13.31 12.88 -3.10
CA GLU A 48 12.67 13.76 -2.09
C GLU A 48 11.32 14.36 -2.59
N HIS A 49 11.07 14.30 -3.90
CA HIS A 49 9.94 14.94 -4.57
C HIS A 49 9.10 13.94 -5.36
N TRP A 50 8.37 13.07 -4.66
CA TRP A 50 7.50 12.09 -5.32
C TRP A 50 6.21 12.71 -5.85
N ARG A 51 5.96 12.63 -7.16
CA ARG A 51 4.62 12.70 -7.76
C ARG A 51 4.14 11.29 -8.06
N VAL A 52 2.90 10.98 -7.68
CA VAL A 52 2.21 9.69 -7.93
C VAL A 52 2.02 9.39 -9.44
N GLU A 53 2.41 10.30 -10.32
CA GLU A 53 2.13 10.25 -11.76
C GLU A 53 2.97 9.23 -12.56
N GLU A 54 4.12 8.77 -12.04
CA GLU A 54 4.95 7.76 -12.74
C GLU A 54 4.74 6.36 -12.13
N GLY A 55 3.57 5.79 -12.37
CA GLY A 55 3.14 4.45 -11.91
C GLY A 55 3.93 3.25 -12.48
N GLY A 56 5.23 3.40 -12.77
CA GLY A 56 6.08 2.38 -13.37
C GLY A 56 7.49 2.24 -12.79
N LEU A 57 7.81 2.95 -11.70
CA LEU A 57 9.15 2.92 -11.07
C LEU A 57 9.23 2.09 -9.78
N PHE A 58 8.13 1.44 -9.37
CA PHE A 58 8.16 0.51 -8.24
C PHE A 58 8.33 -0.92 -8.76
N GLY A 59 9.32 -1.63 -8.24
CA GLY A 59 9.46 -3.07 -8.40
C GLY A 59 10.65 -3.49 -9.25
N LYS A 60 11.08 -2.69 -10.23
CA LYS A 60 12.08 -3.12 -11.22
C LYS A 60 13.36 -3.66 -10.60
N GLU A 61 13.95 -2.98 -9.61
CA GLU A 61 15.17 -3.46 -8.96
C GLU A 61 14.94 -4.73 -8.11
N LEU A 62 13.75 -4.88 -7.53
CA LEU A 62 13.36 -6.08 -6.79
C LEU A 62 13.13 -7.26 -7.74
N GLU A 63 12.40 -7.04 -8.82
CA GLU A 63 12.14 -7.98 -9.92
C GLU A 63 13.46 -8.43 -10.57
N GLU A 64 14.38 -7.51 -10.85
CA GLU A 64 15.73 -7.82 -11.35
C GLU A 64 16.51 -8.70 -10.37
N ALA A 65 16.41 -8.44 -9.06
CA ALA A 65 17.04 -9.30 -8.06
C ALA A 65 16.44 -10.71 -8.01
N LEU A 66 15.14 -10.86 -8.26
CA LEU A 66 14.50 -12.17 -8.39
C LEU A 66 14.94 -12.90 -9.67
N LEU A 67 14.91 -12.22 -10.81
CA LEU A 67 15.26 -12.79 -12.11
C LEU A 67 16.75 -13.14 -12.21
N SER A 68 17.63 -12.34 -11.61
CA SER A 68 19.07 -12.60 -11.56
C SER A 68 19.49 -13.54 -10.42
N GLU A 69 18.54 -14.17 -9.75
CA GLU A 69 18.75 -15.09 -8.61
C GLU A 69 19.56 -14.50 -7.44
N ARG A 70 19.63 -13.16 -7.31
CA ARG A 70 20.24 -12.48 -6.15
C ARG A 70 19.33 -12.53 -4.92
N ALA A 71 18.02 -12.65 -5.13
CA ALA A 71 17.01 -12.84 -4.10
C ALA A 71 16.11 -14.02 -4.45
N ASP A 72 15.51 -14.65 -3.44
CA ASP A 72 14.52 -15.72 -3.62
C ASP A 72 13.09 -15.20 -3.60
N ILE A 73 12.83 -14.18 -2.77
CA ILE A 73 11.54 -13.52 -2.63
C ILE A 73 11.71 -12.01 -2.53
N ALA A 74 10.72 -11.28 -3.01
CA ALA A 74 10.60 -9.83 -2.85
C ALA A 74 9.33 -9.51 -2.08
N ILE A 75 9.42 -8.51 -1.19
CA ILE A 75 8.31 -8.09 -0.33
C ILE A 75 7.77 -6.74 -0.79
N HIS A 76 6.45 -6.70 -0.97
CA HIS A 76 5.74 -5.53 -1.48
C HIS A 76 4.50 -5.26 -0.63
N PHE A 77 4.08 -4.00 -0.62
CA PHE A 77 2.70 -3.67 -0.26
C PHE A 77 1.82 -4.03 -1.45
N ALA A 78 0.78 -4.84 -1.23
CA ALA A 78 0.00 -5.41 -2.32
C ALA A 78 -0.72 -4.36 -3.16
N GLU A 79 -1.07 -3.22 -2.56
CA GLU A 79 -1.63 -2.06 -3.27
C GLU A 79 -0.68 -1.41 -4.27
N ASN A 80 0.63 -1.64 -4.15
CA ASN A 80 1.65 -1.05 -5.00
C ASN A 80 2.19 -2.02 -6.05
N ILE A 81 1.71 -3.27 -6.07
CA ILE A 81 2.15 -4.25 -7.07
C ILE A 81 1.35 -4.04 -8.37
N PRO A 82 2.04 -3.87 -9.52
CA PRO A 82 1.40 -3.80 -10.82
C PRO A 82 0.43 -4.95 -11.06
N LEU A 83 -0.65 -4.72 -11.82
CA LEU A 83 -1.62 -5.77 -12.14
C LEU A 83 -1.01 -6.90 -12.97
N VAL A 84 -0.02 -6.57 -13.80
CA VAL A 84 0.73 -7.48 -14.66
C VAL A 84 2.18 -7.48 -14.17
N LEU A 85 2.70 -8.66 -13.86
CA LEU A 85 4.09 -8.86 -13.48
C LEU A 85 4.95 -9.24 -14.71
N PRO A 86 6.27 -9.02 -14.65
CA PRO A 86 7.17 -9.51 -15.68
C PRO A 86 7.11 -11.03 -15.84
N ASP A 87 7.41 -11.51 -17.06
CA ASP A 87 7.49 -12.95 -17.33
C ASP A 87 8.48 -13.65 -16.40
N GLY A 88 8.06 -14.80 -15.87
CA GLY A 88 8.86 -15.62 -14.95
C GLY A 88 8.75 -15.22 -13.47
N LEU A 89 7.99 -14.17 -13.14
CA LEU A 89 7.65 -13.79 -11.78
C LEU A 89 6.16 -14.00 -11.48
N ASP A 90 5.83 -14.24 -10.22
CA ASP A 90 4.44 -14.39 -9.76
C ASP A 90 4.32 -14.05 -8.26
N ILE A 91 3.11 -13.72 -7.82
CA ILE A 91 2.78 -13.59 -6.39
C ILE A 91 2.56 -14.99 -5.82
N ALA A 92 3.51 -15.46 -5.00
CA ALA A 92 3.37 -16.70 -4.25
C ALA A 92 2.17 -16.63 -3.30
N GLY A 93 2.02 -15.49 -2.64
CA GLY A 93 0.86 -15.17 -1.83
C GLY A 93 1.08 -13.96 -0.93
N TYR A 94 0.37 -13.92 0.20
CA TYR A 94 0.37 -12.78 1.12
C TYR A 94 0.51 -13.25 2.56
N LEU A 95 1.02 -12.39 3.43
CA LEU A 95 0.86 -12.56 4.87
C LEU A 95 -0.60 -12.37 5.30
N PRO A 96 -0.97 -12.76 6.54
CA PRO A 96 -2.23 -12.33 7.14
C PRO A 96 -2.40 -10.81 7.02
N ARG A 97 -3.52 -10.39 6.41
CA ARG A 97 -3.81 -8.98 6.14
C ARG A 97 -3.87 -8.16 7.43
N GLY A 98 -3.20 -7.01 7.43
CA GLY A 98 -3.34 -5.99 8.47
C GLY A 98 -4.61 -5.17 8.30
N ASP A 99 -4.71 -4.07 9.05
CA ASP A 99 -5.87 -3.20 8.99
C ASP A 99 -5.94 -2.42 7.66
N ALA A 100 -6.93 -2.76 6.84
CA ALA A 100 -7.13 -2.14 5.53
C ALA A 100 -7.84 -0.78 5.61
N ARG A 101 -8.31 -0.34 6.78
CA ARG A 101 -9.07 0.92 6.94
C ARG A 101 -8.23 2.14 6.56
N GLU A 102 -8.92 3.19 6.15
CA GLU A 102 -8.36 4.53 6.09
C GLU A 102 -8.42 5.17 7.48
N VAL A 103 -7.52 6.10 7.75
CA VAL A 103 -7.44 6.83 9.02
C VAL A 103 -7.42 8.31 8.71
N LEU A 104 -8.37 9.04 9.27
CA LEU A 104 -8.37 10.49 9.29
C LEU A 104 -7.55 10.91 10.50
N VAL A 105 -6.44 11.59 10.21
CA VAL A 105 -5.55 12.13 11.22
C VAL A 105 -5.83 13.62 11.35
N LYS A 106 -6.14 14.07 12.56
CA LYS A 106 -6.50 15.47 12.84
C LYS A 106 -5.74 15.99 14.04
N ASN A 107 -5.24 17.22 13.96
CA ASN A 107 -4.71 17.91 15.12
C ASN A 107 -5.85 18.28 16.10
N VAL A 108 -5.70 17.98 17.40
CA VAL A 108 -6.73 18.21 18.43
C VAL A 108 -7.18 19.67 18.53
N TYR A 109 -6.33 20.62 18.11
CA TYR A 109 -6.64 22.05 18.14
C TYR A 109 -7.51 22.51 16.95
N VAL A 110 -7.74 21.64 15.96
CA VAL A 110 -8.58 21.93 14.79
C VAL A 110 -10.06 21.83 15.16
N THR A 111 -10.73 22.98 15.12
CA THR A 111 -12.19 23.10 15.36
C THR A 111 -13.00 23.10 14.07
N ARG A 112 -12.39 23.47 12.94
CA ARG A 112 -13.00 23.45 11.60
C ARG A 112 -11.98 22.92 10.59
N VAL A 113 -12.43 22.04 9.70
CA VAL A 113 -11.60 21.49 8.63
C VAL A 113 -11.74 22.38 7.39
N GLU A 114 -10.67 23.07 7.02
CA GLU A 114 -10.61 23.93 5.82
C GLU A 114 -9.52 23.43 4.85
N ARG A 115 -8.46 22.80 5.33
CA ARG A 115 -7.36 22.24 4.52
C ARG A 115 -7.17 20.74 4.76
N ILE A 116 -7.27 19.94 3.71
CA ILE A 116 -7.14 18.48 3.75
C ILE A 116 -5.88 18.05 3.00
N GLY A 117 -4.96 17.40 3.72
CA GLY A 117 -3.78 16.74 3.18
C GLY A 117 -4.11 15.38 2.56
N VAL A 118 -4.05 15.29 1.23
CA VAL A 118 -4.34 14.05 0.50
C VAL A 118 -3.53 13.92 -0.79
N ASN A 119 -2.81 12.80 -0.93
CA ASN A 119 -1.95 12.53 -2.09
C ASN A 119 -2.57 11.50 -3.05
N SER A 120 -3.58 10.75 -2.60
CA SER A 120 -4.23 9.70 -3.41
C SER A 120 -5.45 10.28 -4.15
N PRO A 121 -5.55 10.06 -5.48
CA PRO A 121 -6.73 10.49 -6.25
C PRO A 121 -8.02 9.79 -5.76
N ARG A 122 -7.95 8.50 -5.41
CA ARG A 122 -9.07 7.75 -4.80
C ARG A 122 -9.54 8.40 -3.50
N ARG A 123 -8.62 8.69 -2.59
CA ARG A 123 -8.96 9.33 -1.30
C ARG A 123 -9.58 10.69 -1.51
N ARG A 124 -8.97 11.50 -2.38
CA ARG A 124 -9.43 12.85 -2.71
C ARG A 124 -10.87 12.82 -3.24
N ALA A 125 -11.14 11.95 -4.22
CA ALA A 125 -12.46 11.86 -4.83
C ALA A 125 -13.55 11.43 -3.85
N GLN A 126 -13.23 10.52 -2.91
CA GLN A 126 -14.18 10.09 -1.88
C GLN A 126 -14.40 11.15 -0.80
N ILE A 127 -13.32 11.76 -0.28
CA ILE A 127 -13.46 12.74 0.81
C ILE A 127 -14.04 14.08 0.34
N GLN A 128 -13.97 14.39 -0.95
CA GLN A 128 -14.60 15.59 -1.53
C GLN A 128 -16.12 15.62 -1.37
N ALA A 129 -16.77 14.46 -1.30
CA ALA A 129 -18.20 14.41 -0.97
C ALA A 129 -18.49 14.81 0.49
N MET A 130 -17.54 14.60 1.40
CA MET A 130 -17.67 14.90 2.83
C MET A 130 -17.26 16.34 3.16
N PHE A 131 -16.28 16.89 2.43
CA PHE A 131 -15.73 18.23 2.66
C PHE A 131 -15.67 19.04 1.36
N PRO A 132 -16.82 19.38 0.76
CA PRO A 132 -16.87 19.99 -0.58
C PRO A 132 -16.16 21.35 -0.67
N GLU A 133 -16.12 22.11 0.42
CA GLU A 133 -15.54 23.46 0.50
C GLU A 133 -14.08 23.46 0.98
N ALA A 134 -13.48 22.30 1.25
CA ALA A 134 -12.11 22.24 1.73
C ALA A 134 -11.10 22.46 0.60
N GLU A 135 -10.00 23.14 0.93
CA GLU A 135 -8.80 23.18 0.11
C GLU A 135 -8.05 21.84 0.23
N TYR A 136 -7.60 21.31 -0.92
CA TYR A 136 -6.85 20.06 -0.98
C TYR A 136 -5.37 20.32 -1.22
N VAL A 137 -4.55 19.96 -0.23
CA VAL A 137 -3.09 20.09 -0.28
C VAL A 137 -2.43 18.71 -0.27
N ALA A 138 -1.18 18.62 -0.70
CA ALA A 138 -0.45 17.35 -0.82
C ALA A 138 0.82 17.39 0.06
N PRO A 139 0.75 17.00 1.35
CA PRO A 139 1.94 16.93 2.19
C PRO A 139 2.94 15.92 1.62
N ARG A 140 4.22 16.28 1.62
CA ARG A 140 5.32 15.49 1.03
C ARG A 140 6.12 14.76 2.10
N GLY A 141 6.93 13.80 1.65
CA GLY A 141 7.85 13.05 2.49
C GLY A 141 7.27 11.78 3.11
N THR A 142 8.03 11.22 4.04
CA THR A 142 7.68 9.98 4.77
C THR A 142 6.39 10.14 5.55
N LEU A 143 5.79 9.03 6.03
CA LEU A 143 4.58 9.13 6.84
C LEU A 143 4.81 9.98 8.11
N ALA A 144 5.95 9.82 8.80
CA ALA A 144 6.30 10.63 9.96
C ALA A 144 6.40 12.13 9.62
N ALA A 145 7.03 12.49 8.50
CA ALA A 145 7.08 13.89 8.05
C ALA A 145 5.70 14.46 7.72
N ARG A 146 4.83 13.64 7.11
CA ARG A 146 3.44 14.04 6.81
C ARG A 146 2.61 14.22 8.08
N LEU A 147 2.76 13.35 9.09
CA LEU A 147 2.13 13.51 10.40
C LEU A 147 2.63 14.79 11.09
N GLN A 148 3.93 15.05 11.04
CA GLN A 148 4.51 16.29 11.57
C GLN A 148 3.94 17.53 10.87
N ALA A 149 3.72 17.48 9.55
CA ALA A 149 3.09 18.58 8.83
C ALA A 149 1.66 18.89 9.34
N VAL A 150 0.91 17.89 9.82
CA VAL A 150 -0.39 18.11 10.49
C VAL A 150 -0.20 18.76 11.87
N CYS A 151 0.82 18.35 12.63
CA CYS A 151 1.18 19.00 13.88
C CYS A 151 1.52 20.49 13.67
N ASP A 152 2.26 20.79 12.61
CA ASP A 152 2.76 22.13 12.29
C ASP A 152 1.70 23.02 11.60
N GLY A 153 0.50 22.49 11.36
CA GLY A 153 -0.62 23.26 10.78
C GLY A 153 -0.52 23.47 9.26
N PHE A 154 0.26 22.65 8.54
CA PHE A 154 0.27 22.66 7.07
C PHE A 154 -1.09 22.28 6.49
N CYS A 155 -1.77 21.33 7.13
CA CYS A 155 -3.16 20.97 6.86
C CYS A 155 -3.86 20.62 8.16
N ASP A 156 -5.17 20.73 8.18
CA ASP A 156 -5.98 20.55 9.39
C ASP A 156 -6.23 19.05 9.65
N VAL A 157 -6.39 18.30 8.56
CA VAL A 157 -6.51 16.84 8.55
C VAL A 157 -5.70 16.24 7.42
N MET A 158 -5.24 15.00 7.59
CA MET A 158 -4.76 14.16 6.49
C MET A 158 -5.42 12.79 6.53
N ILE A 159 -5.38 12.08 5.41
CA ILE A 159 -5.84 10.69 5.33
C ILE A 159 -4.67 9.77 5.04
N THR A 160 -4.55 8.68 5.79
CA THR A 160 -3.52 7.65 5.61
C THR A 160 -4.07 6.26 5.88
N GLU A 161 -3.35 5.23 5.45
CA GLU A 161 -3.67 3.83 5.71
C GLU A 161 -3.44 3.45 7.17
N ALA A 162 -4.36 2.69 7.77
CA ALA A 162 -4.23 2.18 9.14
C ALA A 162 -2.98 1.30 9.33
N TRP A 163 -2.74 0.37 8.41
CA TRP A 163 -1.58 -0.54 8.49
C TRP A 163 -0.24 0.20 8.48
N ALA A 164 -0.13 1.35 7.81
CA ALA A 164 1.11 2.13 7.75
C ALA A 164 1.45 2.80 9.10
N LEU A 165 0.44 3.02 9.95
CA LEU A 165 0.62 3.51 11.31
C LEU A 165 1.15 2.44 12.26
N GLU A 166 1.07 1.14 11.94
CA GLU A 166 1.61 0.06 12.78
C GLU A 166 3.13 0.17 12.96
N ALA A 167 3.83 0.67 11.94
CA ALA A 167 5.28 0.87 11.96
C ALA A 167 5.69 2.16 12.70
N LEU A 168 4.74 2.99 13.15
CA LEU A 168 5.00 4.25 13.83
C LEU A 168 4.46 4.24 15.27
N SER A 169 5.21 4.87 16.15
CA SER A 169 4.72 5.18 17.50
C SER A 169 3.80 6.39 17.42
N THR A 170 2.48 6.17 17.47
CA THR A 170 1.49 7.26 17.53
C THR A 170 1.66 8.14 18.77
N ARG A 171 2.35 7.65 19.80
CA ARG A 171 2.71 8.41 21.01
C ARG A 171 3.68 9.56 20.73
N ASP A 172 4.40 9.50 19.61
CA ASP A 172 5.34 10.54 19.19
C ASP A 172 4.59 11.78 18.66
N PHE A 173 3.27 11.67 18.44
CA PHE A 173 2.40 12.73 17.93
C PHE A 173 1.21 13.00 18.86
N PRO A 174 1.45 13.52 20.09
CA PRO A 174 0.42 13.62 21.12
C PRO A 174 -0.71 14.63 20.80
N SER A 175 -0.48 15.56 19.87
CA SER A 175 -1.48 16.51 19.39
C SER A 175 -2.39 15.92 18.30
N LEU A 176 -2.15 14.68 17.86
CA LEU A 176 -2.94 14.06 16.78
C LEU A 176 -3.99 13.09 17.33
N THR A 177 -5.14 13.09 16.67
CA THR A 177 -6.21 12.11 16.82
C THR A 177 -6.28 11.26 15.56
N PHE A 178 -6.63 9.99 15.72
CA PHE A 178 -6.65 8.98 14.67
C PHE A 178 -8.05 8.36 14.59
N GLU A 179 -8.84 8.77 13.61
CA GLU A 179 -10.19 8.27 13.38
C GLU A 179 -10.19 7.21 12.28
N PHE A 180 -10.46 5.96 12.63
CA PHE A 180 -10.48 4.84 11.69
C PHE A 180 -11.79 4.78 10.93
N MET A 181 -11.71 4.99 9.62
CA MET A 181 -12.85 4.99 8.71
C MET A 181 -12.99 3.63 8.05
N GLY A 182 -14.13 2.99 8.29
CA GLY A 182 -14.47 1.70 7.68
C GLY A 182 -14.65 1.81 6.16
N PRO A 183 -14.68 0.67 5.45
CA PRO A 183 -14.81 0.64 3.98
C PRO A 183 -16.17 1.15 3.47
N HIS A 184 -17.16 1.33 4.36
CA HIS A 184 -18.42 2.02 4.05
C HIS A 184 -18.26 3.54 3.93
N THR A 185 -17.25 4.12 4.59
CA THR A 185 -16.99 5.57 4.61
C THR A 185 -15.97 5.93 3.53
N LEU A 186 -14.85 5.22 3.51
CA LEU A 186 -13.79 5.39 2.52
C LEU A 186 -13.29 4.01 2.08
N VAL A 187 -13.57 3.65 0.84
CA VAL A 187 -13.18 2.36 0.27
C VAL A 187 -11.66 2.33 0.06
N PRO A 188 -10.94 1.35 0.65
CA PRO A 188 -9.50 1.14 0.46
C PRO A 188 -9.09 0.88 -0.99
N SER A 189 -7.80 0.98 -1.32
CA SER A 189 -7.28 0.45 -2.58
C SER A 189 -7.23 -1.08 -2.56
N ALA A 190 -7.26 -1.69 -3.75
CA ALA A 190 -7.08 -3.13 -3.88
C ALA A 190 -5.78 -3.57 -3.20
N GLY A 191 -5.83 -4.62 -2.38
CA GLY A 191 -4.66 -5.13 -1.65
C GLY A 191 -4.25 -4.33 -0.43
N GLN A 192 -4.85 -3.17 -0.12
CA GLN A 192 -4.43 -2.34 1.01
C GLN A 192 -4.36 -3.14 2.32
N GLY A 193 -3.24 -3.01 3.04
CA GLY A 193 -2.96 -3.74 4.28
C GLY A 193 -2.46 -5.17 4.08
N ALA A 194 -2.35 -5.67 2.85
CA ALA A 194 -1.74 -6.96 2.57
C ALA A 194 -0.27 -6.79 2.17
N ILE A 195 0.59 -7.62 2.74
CA ILE A 195 2.01 -7.71 2.37
C ILE A 195 2.14 -8.90 1.42
N ALA A 196 2.55 -8.64 0.20
CA ALA A 196 2.74 -9.66 -0.82
C ALA A 196 4.15 -10.23 -0.80
N VAL A 197 4.25 -11.49 -1.16
CA VAL A 197 5.50 -12.21 -1.42
C VAL A 197 5.53 -12.56 -2.89
N GLU A 198 6.37 -11.85 -3.63
CA GLU A 198 6.68 -12.13 -5.04
C GLU A 198 7.88 -13.08 -5.12
N CYS A 199 7.84 -14.02 -6.05
CA CYS A 199 8.95 -14.91 -6.34
C CYS A 199 8.98 -15.28 -7.82
N ARG A 200 9.93 -16.13 -8.22
CA ARG A 200 9.89 -16.72 -9.57
C ARG A 200 8.75 -17.72 -9.67
N THR A 201 8.10 -17.80 -10.83
CA THR A 201 6.96 -18.71 -11.07
C THR A 201 7.24 -20.15 -10.66
N ARG A 202 8.47 -20.65 -10.93
CA ARG A 202 8.89 -22.01 -10.56
C ARG A 202 8.96 -22.29 -9.05
N ASP A 203 9.01 -21.23 -8.23
CA ASP A 203 9.16 -21.31 -6.77
C ASP A 203 7.81 -21.10 -6.04
N VAL A 204 6.71 -20.82 -6.77
CA VAL A 204 5.38 -20.52 -6.19
C VAL A 204 4.88 -21.65 -5.29
N ASP A 205 4.92 -22.89 -5.76
CA ASP A 205 4.41 -24.05 -5.01
C ASP A 205 5.18 -24.30 -3.71
N PHE A 206 6.43 -23.83 -3.63
CA PHE A 206 7.22 -23.91 -2.41
C PHE A 206 6.78 -22.86 -1.38
N PHE A 207 6.55 -21.61 -1.80
CA PHE A 207 6.24 -20.51 -0.88
C PHE A 207 4.75 -20.42 -0.52
N ARG A 208 3.85 -20.74 -1.44
CA ARG A 208 2.40 -20.59 -1.26
C ARG A 208 1.85 -21.27 0.01
N PRO A 209 2.24 -22.51 0.37
CA PRO A 209 1.77 -23.16 1.61
C PRO A 209 2.22 -22.47 2.91
N LEU A 210 3.21 -21.58 2.84
CA LEU A 210 3.73 -20.84 3.99
C LEU A 210 2.96 -19.53 4.23
N LEU A 211 2.05 -19.17 3.33
CA LEU A 211 1.37 -17.88 3.27
C LEU A 211 -0.13 -18.03 3.60
N ASP A 212 -0.82 -16.90 3.72
CA ASP A 212 -2.21 -16.85 4.17
C ASP A 212 -3.19 -17.02 2.99
N ALA A 213 -3.86 -18.18 2.94
CA ALA A 213 -4.81 -18.52 1.88
C ALA A 213 -6.05 -17.61 1.87
N THR A 214 -6.50 -17.15 3.05
CA THR A 214 -7.66 -16.26 3.18
C THR A 214 -7.38 -14.89 2.56
N THR A 215 -6.22 -14.31 2.89
CA THR A 215 -5.75 -13.04 2.30
C THR A 215 -5.52 -13.21 0.81
N PHE A 216 -4.94 -14.33 0.36
CA PHE A 216 -4.77 -14.63 -1.06
C PHE A 216 -6.08 -14.59 -1.83
N ALA A 217 -7.12 -15.28 -1.36
CA ALA A 217 -8.41 -15.31 -2.03
C ALA A 217 -9.04 -13.91 -2.14
N ARG A 218 -9.04 -13.15 -1.03
CA ARG A 218 -9.62 -11.81 -0.96
C ARG A 218 -8.88 -10.80 -1.85
N VAL A 219 -7.56 -10.74 -1.75
CA VAL A 219 -6.75 -9.78 -2.54
C VAL A 219 -6.76 -10.16 -4.02
N THR A 220 -6.78 -11.45 -4.36
CA THR A 220 -6.93 -11.90 -5.76
C THR A 220 -8.28 -11.45 -6.34
N GLN A 221 -9.36 -11.55 -5.57
CA GLN A 221 -10.66 -11.04 -5.99
C GLN A 221 -10.65 -9.53 -6.21
N GLU A 222 -10.01 -8.77 -5.30
CA GLU A 222 -9.84 -7.31 -5.43
C GLU A 222 -9.06 -6.93 -6.70
N ARG A 223 -7.91 -7.57 -6.93
CA ARG A 223 -7.06 -7.33 -8.10
C ARG A 223 -7.76 -7.72 -9.40
N ASN A 224 -8.48 -8.84 -9.42
CA ASN A 224 -9.25 -9.29 -10.59
C ASN A 224 -10.41 -8.34 -10.91
N TRP A 225 -11.05 -7.75 -9.90
CA TRP A 225 -12.05 -6.72 -10.12
C TRP A 225 -11.41 -5.46 -10.69
N LEU A 226 -10.28 -5.01 -10.11
CA LEU A 226 -9.58 -3.80 -10.57
C LEU A 226 -9.11 -3.92 -12.01
N ALA A 227 -8.59 -5.08 -12.41
CA ALA A 227 -8.14 -5.38 -13.77
C ALA A 227 -9.26 -5.35 -14.82
N LYS A 228 -10.52 -5.44 -14.40
CA LYS A 228 -11.69 -5.34 -15.31
C LYS A 228 -12.21 -3.92 -15.47
N GLN A 229 -11.65 -2.96 -14.73
CA GLN A 229 -12.10 -1.57 -14.79
C GLN A 229 -11.40 -0.83 -15.91
N ASP A 230 -12.18 -0.08 -16.69
CA ASP A 230 -11.70 0.83 -17.73
C ASP A 230 -11.31 2.18 -17.09
N LEU A 231 -10.14 2.21 -16.44
CA LEU A 231 -9.63 3.36 -15.70
C LEU A 231 -8.33 3.86 -16.31
N ALA A 232 -8.19 5.18 -16.43
CA ALA A 232 -6.93 5.80 -16.83
C ALA A 232 -5.82 5.62 -15.77
N ASP A 233 -6.21 5.62 -14.49
CA ASP A 233 -5.34 5.34 -13.35
C ASP A 233 -6.03 4.35 -12.41
N PRO A 234 -5.54 3.10 -12.28
CA PRO A 234 -6.09 2.12 -11.34
C PRO A 234 -6.11 2.61 -9.88
N ASN A 235 -5.20 3.52 -9.49
CA ASN A 235 -5.14 4.06 -8.12
C ASN A 235 -6.27 5.03 -7.78
N SER A 236 -7.09 5.39 -8.77
CA SER A 236 -8.28 6.23 -8.60
C SER A 236 -9.50 5.47 -8.10
N ALA A 237 -9.51 4.13 -8.20
CA ALA A 237 -10.60 3.27 -7.75
C ALA A 237 -10.29 2.55 -6.44
N GLY A 238 -11.35 2.29 -5.66
CA GLY A 238 -11.27 1.54 -4.41
C GLY A 238 -11.98 0.20 -4.52
N ILE A 239 -11.41 -0.82 -3.89
CA ILE A 239 -12.10 -2.08 -3.62
C ILE A 239 -11.57 -2.71 -2.33
N HIS A 240 -12.48 -3.27 -1.53
CA HIS A 240 -12.14 -4.10 -0.39
C HIS A 240 -13.12 -5.28 -0.29
N VAL A 241 -12.58 -6.48 -0.08
CA VAL A 241 -13.31 -7.69 0.27
C VAL A 241 -13.05 -7.98 1.73
N ASP A 242 -14.08 -8.00 2.57
CA ASP A 242 -13.92 -8.31 4.00
C ASP A 242 -13.81 -9.81 4.29
N GLU A 243 -13.67 -10.18 5.56
CA GLU A 243 -13.56 -11.57 6.00
C GLU A 243 -14.83 -12.42 5.78
N HIS A 244 -15.97 -11.76 5.54
CA HIS A 244 -17.24 -12.40 5.21
C HIS A 244 -17.51 -12.42 3.70
N GLY A 245 -16.54 -11.98 2.88
CA GLY A 245 -16.67 -11.92 1.43
C GLY A 245 -17.53 -10.75 0.91
N ARG A 246 -17.91 -9.80 1.78
CA ARG A 246 -18.64 -8.60 1.35
C ARG A 246 -17.71 -7.68 0.59
N GLN A 247 -18.19 -7.14 -0.52
CA GLN A 247 -17.44 -6.24 -1.39
C GLN A 247 -17.85 -4.79 -1.17
N PHE A 248 -16.85 -3.93 -1.01
CA PHE A 248 -16.96 -2.49 -0.98
C PHE A 248 -16.22 -1.95 -2.20
N THR A 249 -16.86 -1.12 -3.00
CA THR A 249 -16.26 -0.60 -4.24
C THR A 249 -16.47 0.90 -4.36
N PHE A 250 -15.48 1.57 -4.94
CA PHE A 250 -15.55 2.95 -5.34
C PHE A 250 -14.98 3.07 -6.75
N LEU A 251 -15.74 3.65 -7.66
CA LEU A 251 -15.27 4.06 -8.98
C LEU A 251 -15.42 5.57 -9.10
N PRO A 252 -14.37 6.29 -9.49
CA PRO A 252 -14.49 7.72 -9.75
C PRO A 252 -15.46 7.92 -10.92
N LYS A 253 -16.25 9.00 -10.87
CA LYS A 253 -17.06 9.40 -12.03
C LYS A 253 -16.11 9.63 -13.21
N ARG A 254 -16.39 9.04 -14.38
CA ARG A 254 -15.63 9.31 -15.62
C ARG A 254 -15.47 10.84 -15.77
N PRO A 255 -14.28 11.34 -16.17
CA PRO A 255 -14.19 12.75 -16.56
C PRO A 255 -15.27 13.01 -17.62
N PRO A 256 -15.99 14.15 -17.57
CA PRO A 256 -16.92 14.48 -18.63
C PRO A 256 -16.17 14.40 -19.96
N VAL A 257 -16.75 13.69 -20.92
CA VAL A 257 -16.27 13.64 -22.31
C VAL A 257 -15.91 15.07 -22.71
N ALA A 258 -14.66 15.30 -23.10
CA ALA A 258 -14.17 16.61 -23.45
C ALA A 258 -15.19 17.31 -24.38
N ILE A 259 -15.74 18.42 -23.92
CA ILE A 259 -16.49 19.32 -24.79
C ILE A 259 -15.48 19.72 -25.88
N ARG A 260 -15.74 19.29 -27.12
CA ARG A 260 -14.97 19.71 -28.28
C ARG A 260 -14.90 21.23 -28.26
N GLN A 261 -13.70 21.77 -28.10
CA GLN A 261 -13.47 23.17 -28.40
C GLN A 261 -13.62 23.32 -29.92
N SER A 262 -14.63 24.09 -30.32
CA SER A 262 -14.75 24.69 -31.64
C SER A 262 -13.77 25.86 -31.76
#